data_AF-A0A143PPU6-F1
#
_entry.id   AF-A0A143PPU6-F1
#
_cell.length_a   1.000
_cell.length_b   1.000
_cell.length_c   1.000
_cell.angle_alpha   90.00
_cell.angle_beta   90.00
_cell.angle_gamma   90.00
#
_symmetry.space_group_name_H-M   'P 1'
#
loop_
_entity.id
_entity.type
_entity.pdbx_description
1 polymer ?
#
loop_
_entity_poly.entity_id
_entity_poly.type
_entity_poly.pdbx_seq_one_letter_code
_entity_poly.pdbx_strand_id
1 'polypeptide(L)'
;MSLEINEIYGFGSCRLDVGRRLVISAGNPVALPPKTFELLVLLVRHAGRALSKQELMTALWPNTFVEEANLSFQVSTLRKALGVDGAAWIETLPTHGYRFSADVLALAPPVAATPIPSPTPGPSRARVDWRWIGMGASVIVLALAAFVILDRSGRRLAGGTDGETEAVTLTAYEGMESSPSLSPDGSQVAFVWSGATPTQQDIYVKLVGPGEPVRLTTHPARDDSPAWSPDGQSIAFLRWTAGNDTDVDVLLIPALGNGAERRIASTTVRPTSRHISRLAWTPDGKWLAIAAAPSPTQRHGIWLLSPDGREQRRLTKSHGITGYANGDASLAFSTDGRHLAFARSRSAGVDALYVQALSPDMKPVGDAVAVTEESPRASLGKRSWFGVALSPDESTLLYSVVESLNRDLMLVDRTR
;
A
#
# COMPACT_ATOMS: atom_id res chain seq x y z
N MET A 1 -27.24 2.16 6.71
CA MET A 1 -26.78 2.30 8.10
C MET A 1 -26.37 3.74 8.28
N SER A 2 -26.87 4.33 9.36
CA SER A 2 -26.86 5.76 9.70
C SER A 2 -25.47 6.40 9.68
N LEU A 3 -25.41 7.62 9.14
CA LEU A 3 -24.31 8.57 9.29
C LEU A 3 -24.17 8.92 10.77
N GLU A 4 -23.33 8.21 11.51
CA GLU A 4 -23.03 8.56 12.90
C GLU A 4 -22.09 9.76 12.95
N ILE A 5 -22.71 10.91 13.22
CA ILE A 5 -22.39 11.86 14.29
C ILE A 5 -20.89 11.98 14.63
N ASN A 6 -20.42 13.22 14.59
CA ASN A 6 -19.09 13.72 14.90
C ASN A 6 -18.66 13.36 16.35
N GLU A 7 -18.34 12.09 16.62
CA GLU A 7 -17.91 11.57 17.92
C GLU A 7 -16.45 11.95 18.19
N ILE A 8 -16.27 12.79 19.21
CA ILE A 8 -14.96 13.24 19.66
C ILE A 8 -14.83 12.86 21.13
N TYR A 9 -13.76 12.15 21.47
CA TYR A 9 -13.43 11.77 22.84
C TYR A 9 -12.15 12.45 23.27
N GLY A 10 -12.13 12.98 24.50
CA GLY A 10 -10.92 13.45 25.18
C GLY A 10 -10.57 12.50 26.31
N PHE A 11 -9.29 12.15 26.44
CA PHE A 11 -8.78 11.39 27.59
C PHE A 11 -7.31 11.79 27.82
N GLY A 12 -6.96 12.16 29.05
CA GLY A 12 -5.63 12.71 29.36
C GLY A 12 -5.27 13.90 28.45
N SER A 13 -4.08 13.86 27.83
CA SER A 13 -3.63 14.84 26.82
C SER A 13 -4.04 14.48 25.37
N CYS A 14 -4.85 13.42 25.21
CA CYS A 14 -5.23 12.87 23.93
C CYS A 14 -6.66 13.27 23.54
N ARG A 15 -6.85 13.50 22.24
CA ARG A 15 -8.13 13.73 21.60
C ARG A 15 -8.30 12.75 20.44
N LEU A 16 -9.34 11.94 20.51
CA LEU A 16 -9.74 10.99 19.47
C LEU A 16 -10.93 11.57 18.70
N ASP A 17 -10.79 11.71 17.39
CA ASP A 17 -11.86 12.06 16.46
C ASP A 17 -12.18 10.82 15.62
N VAL A 18 -13.33 10.21 15.90
CA VAL A 18 -13.76 8.96 15.24
C VAL A 18 -14.11 9.22 13.78
N GLY A 19 -14.76 10.36 13.49
CA GLY A 19 -15.20 10.72 12.14
C GLY A 19 -14.03 11.03 11.20
N ARG A 20 -12.97 11.66 11.72
CA ARG A 20 -11.76 11.99 10.94
C ARG A 20 -10.65 10.95 11.02
N ARG A 21 -10.87 9.85 11.77
CA ARG A 21 -9.86 8.82 12.07
C ARG A 21 -8.54 9.42 12.55
N LEU A 22 -8.62 10.41 13.43
CA LEU A 22 -7.46 11.17 13.89
C LEU A 22 -7.31 11.07 15.40
N VAL A 23 -6.09 10.81 15.86
CA VAL A 23 -5.70 10.93 17.28
C VAL A 23 -4.71 12.07 17.39
N ILE A 24 -4.94 12.98 18.32
CA ILE A 24 -4.03 14.09 18.64
C ILE A 24 -3.57 13.87 20.07
N SER A 25 -2.27 13.76 20.31
CA SER A 25 -1.67 13.69 21.64
C SER A 25 -0.80 14.91 21.88
N ALA A 26 -1.06 15.66 22.96
CA ALA A 26 -0.33 16.88 23.30
C ALA A 26 -0.21 17.91 22.16
N GLY A 27 -1.25 17.99 21.30
CA GLY A 27 -1.30 18.90 20.15
C GLY A 27 -0.68 18.37 18.85
N ASN A 28 -0.01 17.21 18.88
CA ASN A 28 0.56 16.57 17.70
C ASN A 28 -0.31 15.40 17.20
N PRO A 29 -0.49 15.24 15.88
CA PRO A 29 -1.19 14.09 15.33
C PRO A 29 -0.38 12.79 15.57
N VAL A 30 -1.05 11.77 16.07
CA VAL A 30 -0.50 10.42 16.27
C VAL A 30 -1.06 9.50 15.19
N ALA A 31 -0.17 9.00 14.33
CA ALA A 31 -0.55 8.02 13.31
C ALA A 31 -0.75 6.64 13.95
N LEU A 32 -1.92 6.04 13.73
CA LEU A 32 -2.24 4.68 14.19
C LEU A 32 -2.57 3.80 12.98
N PRO A 33 -2.06 2.55 12.92
CA PRO A 33 -2.51 1.57 11.94
C PRO A 33 -4.03 1.36 12.02
N PRO A 34 -4.72 1.03 10.90
CA PRO A 34 -6.18 1.00 10.85
C PRO A 34 -6.83 0.12 11.92
N LYS A 35 -6.26 -1.06 12.19
CA LYS A 35 -6.76 -1.99 13.22
C LYS A 35 -6.43 -1.56 14.64
N THR A 36 -5.28 -0.92 14.84
CA THR A 36 -4.92 -0.33 16.14
C THR A 36 -5.86 0.83 16.49
N PHE A 37 -6.27 1.62 15.50
CA PHE A 37 -7.25 2.69 15.66
C PHE A 37 -8.64 2.13 16.04
N GLU A 38 -9.10 1.07 15.36
CA GLU A 38 -10.36 0.40 15.69
C GLU A 38 -10.35 -0.16 17.12
N LEU A 39 -9.23 -0.74 17.55
CA LEU A 39 -9.04 -1.20 18.93
C LEU A 39 -9.15 -0.04 19.94
N LEU A 40 -8.54 1.11 19.64
CA LEU A 40 -8.65 2.30 20.49
C LEU A 40 -10.09 2.79 20.59
N VAL A 41 -10.81 2.89 19.47
CA VAL A 41 -12.23 3.30 19.47
C VAL A 41 -13.06 2.34 20.31
N LEU A 42 -12.86 1.03 20.15
CA LEU A 42 -13.59 0.01 20.91
C LEU A 42 -13.30 0.12 22.42
N LEU A 43 -12.04 0.30 22.81
CA LEU A 43 -11.63 0.48 24.20
C LEU A 43 -12.19 1.77 24.82
N VAL A 44 -12.17 2.88 24.08
CA VAL A 44 -12.65 4.20 24.53
C VAL A 44 -14.19 4.21 24.65
N ARG A 45 -14.91 3.60 23.70
CA ARG A 45 -16.38 3.45 23.76
C ARG A 45 -16.84 2.61 24.95
N HIS A 46 -16.00 1.69 25.42
CA HIS A 46 -16.25 0.84 26.58
C HIS A 46 -15.34 1.18 27.76
N ALA A 47 -14.89 2.43 27.88
CA ALA A 47 -13.99 2.86 28.95
C ALA A 47 -14.53 2.49 30.34
N GLY A 48 -13.64 2.02 31.21
CA GLY A 48 -13.96 1.49 32.53
C GLY A 48 -14.45 0.03 32.56
N ARG A 49 -14.93 -0.54 31.44
CA ARG A 49 -15.31 -1.96 31.35
C ARG A 49 -14.11 -2.82 30.97
N ALA A 50 -13.95 -3.97 31.64
CA ALA A 50 -13.03 -5.00 31.18
C ALA A 50 -13.63 -5.74 29.98
N LEU A 51 -12.92 -5.75 28.86
CA LEU A 51 -13.29 -6.49 27.65
C LEU A 51 -12.45 -7.76 27.55
N SER A 52 -13.12 -8.90 27.35
CA SER A 52 -12.42 -10.17 27.18
C SER A 52 -11.64 -10.23 25.87
N LYS A 53 -10.59 -11.05 25.83
CA LYS A 53 -9.82 -11.25 24.59
C LYS A 53 -10.73 -11.73 23.45
N GLN A 54 -11.66 -12.64 23.74
CA GLN A 54 -12.59 -13.17 22.75
C GLN A 54 -13.58 -12.11 22.26
N GLU A 55 -14.10 -11.26 23.15
CA GLU A 55 -14.96 -10.12 22.77
C GLU A 55 -14.20 -9.14 21.85
N LEU A 56 -12.96 -8.79 22.21
CA LEU A 56 -12.12 -7.89 21.42
C LEU A 56 -11.78 -8.50 20.05
N MET A 57 -11.41 -9.79 20.02
CA MET A 57 -11.09 -10.48 18.77
C MET A 57 -12.31 -10.58 17.86
N THR A 58 -13.48 -10.91 18.41
CA THR A 58 -14.73 -11.00 17.65
C THR A 58 -15.17 -9.62 17.12
N ALA A 59 -14.99 -8.56 17.89
CA ALA A 59 -15.36 -7.22 17.47
C ALA A 59 -14.41 -6.65 16.39
N LEU A 60 -13.10 -6.91 16.51
CA LEU A 60 -12.09 -6.42 15.57
C LEU A 60 -12.00 -7.26 14.30
N TRP A 61 -12.29 -8.57 14.40
CA TRP A 61 -12.20 -9.55 13.34
C TRP A 61 -13.45 -10.46 13.31
N PRO A 62 -14.63 -9.90 13.00
CA PRO A 62 -15.90 -10.63 13.10
C PRO A 62 -16.02 -11.86 12.18
N ASN A 63 -15.23 -11.90 11.10
CA ASN A 63 -15.25 -12.97 10.10
C ASN A 63 -13.86 -13.57 9.86
N THR A 64 -12.92 -13.43 10.80
CA THR A 64 -11.54 -13.91 10.64
C THR A 64 -11.07 -14.59 11.92
N PHE A 65 -10.58 -15.83 11.80
CA PHE A 65 -9.94 -16.50 12.92
C PHE A 65 -8.52 -15.95 13.07
N VAL A 66 -8.25 -15.29 14.20
CA VAL A 66 -6.95 -14.71 14.52
C VAL A 66 -6.46 -15.24 15.87
N GLU A 67 -5.15 -15.42 15.99
CA GLU A 67 -4.55 -15.85 17.26
C GLU A 67 -4.46 -14.69 18.27
N GLU A 68 -4.48 -15.01 19.57
CA GLU A 68 -4.37 -14.02 20.65
C GLU A 68 -3.08 -13.17 20.58
N ALA A 69 -2.03 -13.70 19.93
CA ALA A 69 -0.79 -12.99 19.67
C ALA A 69 -1.04 -11.70 18.86
N ASN A 70 -1.99 -11.71 17.92
CA ASN A 70 -2.34 -10.54 17.12
C ASN A 70 -3.00 -9.46 17.97
N LEU A 71 -3.94 -9.82 18.85
CA LEU A 71 -4.54 -8.88 19.80
C LEU A 71 -3.48 -8.29 20.74
N SER A 72 -2.55 -9.11 21.22
CA SER A 72 -1.45 -8.68 22.08
C SER A 72 -0.51 -7.69 21.37
N PHE A 73 -0.24 -7.92 20.08
CA PHE A 73 0.53 -6.99 19.24
C PHE A 73 -0.19 -5.65 19.09
N GLN A 74 -1.48 -5.65 18.74
CA GLN A 74 -2.27 -4.41 18.59
C GLN A 74 -2.30 -3.60 19.90
N VAL A 75 -2.44 -4.26 21.05
CA VAL A 75 -2.38 -3.60 22.37
C VAL A 75 -0.99 -2.99 22.63
N SER A 76 0.08 -3.72 22.31
CA SER A 76 1.45 -3.22 22.47
C SER A 76 1.71 -1.99 21.60
N THR A 77 1.31 -2.04 20.32
CA THR A 77 1.41 -0.92 19.38
C THR A 77 0.61 0.28 19.85
N LEU A 78 -0.61 0.05 20.34
CA LEU A 78 -1.46 1.13 20.89
C LEU A 78 -0.83 1.78 22.12
N ARG A 79 -0.29 1.00 23.06
CA ARG A 79 0.40 1.53 24.25
C ARG A 79 1.58 2.40 23.88
N LYS A 80 2.41 1.96 22.92
CA LYS A 80 3.56 2.74 22.43
C LYS A 80 3.11 4.06 21.80
N ALA A 81 2.05 4.03 20.99
CA ALA A 81 1.55 5.20 20.30
C ALA A 81 0.90 6.23 21.24
N LEU A 82 0.32 5.78 22.36
CA LEU A 82 -0.24 6.66 23.39
C LEU A 82 0.83 7.26 24.33
N GLY A 83 2.10 6.88 24.16
CA GLY A 83 3.23 7.45 24.91
C GLY A 83 3.34 6.94 26.33
N VAL A 84 3.92 7.76 27.22
CA VAL A 84 4.29 7.39 28.60
C VAL A 84 3.10 6.87 29.41
N ASP A 85 1.91 7.44 29.18
CA ASP A 85 0.69 7.07 29.90
C ASP A 85 -0.07 5.91 29.24
N GLY A 86 0.33 5.46 28.04
CA GLY A 86 -0.38 4.42 27.29
C GLY A 86 -0.44 3.08 28.03
N ALA A 87 0.62 2.72 28.76
CA ALA A 87 0.65 1.52 29.59
C ALA A 87 -0.24 1.64 30.85
N ALA A 88 -0.45 2.85 31.37
CA ALA A 88 -1.32 3.11 32.50
C ALA A 88 -2.80 3.14 32.07
N TRP A 89 -3.11 3.66 30.88
CA TRP A 89 -4.46 3.76 30.35
C TRP A 89 -5.02 2.44 29.81
N ILE A 90 -4.17 1.52 29.38
CA ILE A 90 -4.60 0.20 28.91
C ILE A 90 -4.06 -0.83 29.87
N GLU A 91 -4.89 -1.28 30.80
CA GLU A 91 -4.52 -2.28 31.80
C GLU A 91 -4.75 -3.69 31.26
N THR A 92 -3.76 -4.57 31.46
CA THR A 92 -3.95 -6.01 31.25
C THR A 92 -4.54 -6.61 32.52
N LEU A 93 -5.73 -7.18 32.43
CA LEU A 93 -6.33 -7.95 33.51
C LEU A 93 -6.07 -9.44 33.25
N PRO A 94 -5.22 -10.11 34.05
CA PRO A 94 -5.00 -11.54 33.92
C PRO A 94 -6.33 -12.29 33.87
N THR A 95 -6.44 -13.27 32.98
CA THR A 95 -7.63 -14.10 32.70
C THR A 95 -8.90 -13.38 32.21
N HIS A 96 -8.97 -12.04 32.26
CA HIS A 96 -10.19 -11.29 31.93
C HIS A 96 -10.06 -10.39 30.69
N GLY A 97 -8.84 -10.10 30.22
CA GLY A 97 -8.61 -9.34 28.99
C GLY A 97 -8.01 -7.95 29.24
N TYR A 98 -8.58 -6.91 28.63
CA TYR A 98 -8.03 -5.55 28.69
C TYR A 98 -9.08 -4.54 29.14
N ARG A 99 -8.64 -3.54 29.89
CA ARG A 99 -9.49 -2.43 30.36
C ARG A 99 -8.87 -1.10 30.00
N PHE A 100 -9.69 -0.18 29.50
CA PHE A 100 -9.29 1.21 29.32
C PHE A 100 -9.64 2.00 30.58
N SER A 101 -8.61 2.48 31.30
CA SER A 101 -8.72 3.10 32.63
C SER A 101 -8.54 4.62 32.61
N ALA A 102 -8.32 5.23 31.44
CA ALA A 102 -8.28 6.69 31.33
C ALA A 102 -9.68 7.29 31.50
N ASP A 103 -9.77 8.47 32.12
CA ASP A 103 -11.01 9.24 32.18
C ASP A 103 -11.38 9.75 30.79
N VAL A 104 -12.42 9.16 30.20
CA VAL A 104 -12.92 9.51 28.86
C VAL A 104 -14.07 10.53 28.98
N LEU A 105 -13.90 11.68 28.36
CA LEU A 105 -14.91 12.72 28.20
C LEU A 105 -15.38 12.75 26.75
N ALA A 106 -16.67 12.54 26.51
CA ALA A 106 -17.27 12.81 25.21
C ALA A 106 -17.35 14.33 25.00
N LEU A 107 -16.59 14.85 24.04
CA LEU A 107 -16.56 16.26 23.68
C LEU A 107 -17.64 16.51 22.63
N ALA A 108 -18.68 17.27 23.00
CA ALA A 108 -19.67 17.72 22.03
C ALA A 108 -19.00 18.58 20.93
N PRO A 109 -19.42 18.48 19.66
CA PRO A 109 -18.92 19.36 18.61
C PRO A 109 -19.23 20.82 18.99
N PRO A 110 -18.35 21.78 18.64
CA PRO A 110 -18.60 23.18 18.96
C PRO A 110 -19.87 23.62 18.23
N VAL A 111 -20.94 23.83 18.99
CA VAL A 111 -22.16 24.47 18.49
C VAL A 111 -21.72 25.87 18.03
N ALA A 112 -21.94 26.14 16.75
CA ALA A 112 -21.65 27.44 16.15
C ALA A 112 -22.29 28.54 17.02
N ALA A 113 -21.44 29.35 17.65
CA ALA A 113 -21.88 30.53 18.38
C ALA A 113 -22.60 31.46 17.40
N THR A 114 -23.83 31.81 17.73
CA THR A 114 -24.66 32.77 17.02
C THR A 114 -23.98 34.14 16.97
N PRO A 115 -24.02 34.86 15.85
CA PRO A 115 -23.44 36.19 15.76
C PRO A 115 -24.32 37.20 16.52
N ILE A 116 -23.73 37.89 17.48
CA ILE A 116 -24.31 39.07 18.14
C ILE A 116 -24.31 40.23 17.12
N PRO A 117 -25.40 41.01 16.98
CA PRO A 117 -25.48 42.09 16.00
C PRO A 117 -24.68 43.31 16.45
N SER A 118 -23.81 43.82 15.58
CA SER A 118 -23.15 45.11 15.74
C SER A 118 -24.13 46.26 15.48
N PRO A 119 -24.15 47.34 16.29
CA PRO A 119 -24.93 48.52 15.98
C PRO A 119 -24.27 49.37 14.87
N THR A 120 -25.10 49.90 13.99
CA THR A 120 -24.75 50.85 12.90
C THR A 120 -25.05 52.31 13.35
N PRO A 121 -24.78 53.37 12.54
CA PRO A 121 -23.62 54.25 12.64
C PRO A 121 -23.96 55.73 12.98
N GLY A 122 -22.94 56.54 13.28
CA GLY A 122 -23.06 58.00 13.36
C GLY A 122 -21.85 58.70 12.72
N PRO A 123 -22.00 59.90 12.12
CA PRO A 123 -21.24 60.29 10.92
C PRO A 123 -20.11 61.29 11.20
N SER A 124 -19.08 61.33 10.34
CA SER A 124 -18.87 62.45 9.42
C SER A 124 -17.49 62.41 8.74
N ARG A 125 -17.57 62.56 7.41
CA ARG A 125 -16.62 63.04 6.40
C ARG A 125 -15.20 63.43 6.85
N ALA A 126 -14.23 62.92 6.10
CA ALA A 126 -13.34 63.76 5.30
C ALA A 126 -12.87 62.99 4.05
N ARG A 127 -13.00 63.61 2.88
CA ARG A 127 -12.54 63.09 1.58
C ARG A 127 -11.03 63.29 1.48
N VAL A 128 -10.29 62.27 1.03
CA VAL A 128 -8.89 62.42 0.60
C VAL A 128 -8.70 61.72 -0.74
N ASP A 129 -8.11 62.45 -1.69
CA ASP A 129 -7.97 62.12 -3.11
C ASP A 129 -7.02 60.94 -3.38
N TRP A 130 -7.51 59.97 -4.15
CA TRP A 130 -6.95 58.63 -4.37
C TRP A 130 -5.81 58.56 -5.41
N ARG A 131 -5.19 59.67 -5.79
CA ARG A 131 -4.39 59.72 -7.03
C ARG A 131 -2.90 59.37 -6.91
N TRP A 132 -2.38 59.04 -5.72
CA TRP A 132 -0.94 58.76 -5.55
C TRP A 132 -0.55 57.49 -4.76
N ILE A 133 -1.49 56.62 -4.36
CA ILE A 133 -1.16 55.37 -3.63
C ILE A 133 -1.06 54.14 -4.57
N GLY A 134 -1.34 54.31 -5.87
CA GLY A 134 -1.35 53.21 -6.84
C GLY A 134 0.02 52.66 -7.27
N MET A 135 1.14 53.31 -6.95
CA MET A 135 2.45 52.92 -7.52
C MET A 135 3.40 52.23 -6.54
N GLY A 136 3.21 52.40 -5.23
CA GLY A 136 3.96 51.64 -4.20
C GLY A 136 3.37 50.26 -3.90
N ALA A 137 2.03 50.13 -3.97
CA ALA A 137 1.34 48.87 -3.69
C ALA A 137 1.61 47.80 -4.76
N SER A 138 1.79 48.18 -6.03
CA SER A 138 2.08 47.23 -7.11
C SER A 138 3.50 46.65 -7.02
N VAL A 139 4.49 47.44 -6.61
CA VAL A 139 5.87 46.94 -6.39
C VAL A 139 5.94 46.05 -5.16
N ILE A 140 5.21 46.36 -4.08
CA ILE A 140 5.15 45.51 -2.89
C ILE A 140 4.37 44.22 -3.18
N VAL A 141 3.27 44.25 -3.94
CA VAL A 141 2.52 43.05 -4.32
C VAL A 141 3.31 42.20 -5.32
N LEU A 142 4.04 42.79 -6.26
CA LEU A 142 4.91 42.05 -7.17
C LEU A 142 6.16 41.51 -6.47
N ALA A 143 6.72 42.23 -5.50
CA ALA A 143 7.84 41.74 -4.68
C ALA A 143 7.37 40.66 -3.71
N LEU A 144 6.15 40.74 -3.16
CA LEU A 144 5.55 39.71 -2.32
C LEU A 144 5.14 38.48 -3.16
N ALA A 145 4.65 38.68 -4.38
CA ALA A 145 4.37 37.60 -5.31
C ALA A 145 5.66 36.94 -5.82
N ALA A 146 6.70 37.72 -6.14
CA ALA A 146 8.01 37.21 -6.49
C ALA A 146 8.70 36.53 -5.31
N PHE A 147 8.56 37.04 -4.08
CA PHE A 147 9.03 36.39 -2.86
C PHE A 147 8.24 35.11 -2.58
N VAL A 148 6.92 35.07 -2.81
CA VAL A 148 6.13 33.83 -2.68
C VAL A 148 6.45 32.85 -3.81
N ILE A 149 6.78 33.31 -5.03
CA ILE A 149 7.17 32.47 -6.16
C ILE A 149 8.61 31.96 -5.99
N LEU A 150 9.53 32.78 -5.47
CA LEU A 150 10.92 32.44 -5.18
C LEU A 150 11.07 31.64 -3.87
N ASP A 151 10.20 31.85 -2.88
CA ASP A 151 10.07 31.00 -1.70
C ASP A 151 9.39 29.67 -2.09
N ARG A 152 8.43 29.66 -3.03
CA ARG A 152 7.87 28.41 -3.59
C ARG A 152 8.78 27.68 -4.56
N SER A 153 9.75 28.34 -5.20
CA SER A 153 10.76 27.68 -6.04
C SER A 153 12.03 27.33 -5.27
N GLY A 154 12.37 28.08 -4.21
CA GLY A 154 13.45 27.78 -3.26
C GLY A 154 13.08 26.76 -2.19
N ARG A 155 11.83 26.71 -1.72
CA ARG A 155 11.29 25.63 -0.87
C ARG A 155 10.84 24.39 -1.64
N ARG A 156 10.99 24.39 -2.97
CA ARG A 156 10.87 23.16 -3.78
C ARG A 156 12.18 22.37 -3.87
N LEU A 157 13.25 22.82 -3.22
CA LEU A 157 14.53 22.08 -3.12
C LEU A 157 15.05 21.88 -1.69
N ALA A 158 14.31 22.31 -0.66
CA ALA A 158 14.67 22.03 0.73
C ALA A 158 13.41 21.98 1.60
N GLY A 159 13.14 20.82 2.20
CA GLY A 159 12.09 20.67 3.21
C GLY A 159 11.05 19.60 2.91
N GLY A 160 11.45 18.46 2.33
CA GLY A 160 10.85 17.21 2.77
C GLY A 160 11.36 16.96 4.18
N THR A 161 10.56 17.21 5.21
CA THR A 161 10.66 16.38 6.41
C THR A 161 10.14 15.01 5.98
N ASP A 162 10.97 14.28 5.26
CA ASP A 162 10.91 12.84 5.27
C ASP A 162 11.04 12.51 6.76
N GLY A 163 9.97 12.00 7.37
CA GLY A 163 10.20 10.98 8.36
C GLY A 163 10.99 9.94 7.59
N GLU A 164 12.32 9.94 7.75
CA GLU A 164 13.21 8.98 7.10
C GLU A 164 12.55 7.63 7.34
N THR A 165 11.96 7.10 6.27
CA THR A 165 11.35 5.78 6.31
C THR A 165 12.56 4.88 6.33
N GLU A 166 13.01 4.55 7.55
CA GLU A 166 14.17 3.71 7.75
C GLU A 166 13.82 2.34 7.18
N ALA A 167 14.47 1.99 6.07
CA ALA A 167 14.31 0.69 5.45
C ALA A 167 14.91 -0.35 6.42
N VAL A 168 14.04 -1.08 7.11
CA VAL A 168 14.46 -2.16 8.00
C VAL A 168 14.56 -3.44 7.20
N THR A 169 15.72 -4.09 7.27
CA THR A 169 15.91 -5.43 6.70
C THR A 169 14.97 -6.43 7.38
N LEU A 170 14.07 -7.03 6.58
CA LEU A 170 13.11 -8.01 7.08
C LEU A 170 13.67 -9.44 7.11
N THR A 171 14.53 -9.76 6.16
CA THR A 171 15.19 -11.07 5.99
C THR A 171 16.61 -10.86 5.44
N ALA A 172 17.51 -11.80 5.75
CA ALA A 172 18.90 -11.82 5.28
C ALA A 172 19.40 -13.28 5.27
N TYR A 173 18.62 -14.17 4.64
CA TYR A 173 18.93 -15.60 4.61
C TYR A 173 20.01 -15.88 3.57
N GLU A 174 20.82 -16.92 3.81
CA GLU A 174 21.78 -17.38 2.81
C GLU A 174 21.03 -17.91 1.56
N GLY A 175 21.49 -17.52 0.38
CA GLY A 175 20.83 -17.82 -0.89
C GLY A 175 20.14 -16.61 -1.51
N MET A 176 19.32 -16.86 -2.52
CA MET A 176 18.58 -15.81 -3.24
C MET A 176 17.18 -15.65 -2.64
N GLU A 177 16.83 -14.42 -2.27
CA GLU A 177 15.49 -14.01 -1.83
C GLU A 177 14.88 -13.07 -2.88
N SER A 178 13.65 -13.33 -3.32
CA SER A 178 13.03 -12.49 -4.36
C SER A 178 11.51 -12.51 -4.36
N SER A 179 10.90 -11.62 -5.15
CA SER A 179 9.47 -11.55 -5.42
C SER A 179 8.58 -11.49 -4.15
N PRO A 180 8.78 -10.53 -3.23
CA PRO A 180 7.99 -10.46 -2.00
C PRO A 180 6.54 -10.04 -2.28
N SER A 181 5.60 -10.57 -1.49
CA SER A 181 4.19 -10.15 -1.42
C SER A 181 3.75 -10.08 0.03
N LEU A 182 3.24 -8.93 0.46
CA LEU A 182 2.65 -8.78 1.79
C LEU A 182 1.26 -9.43 1.85
N SER A 183 0.90 -9.95 3.03
CA SER A 183 -0.48 -10.31 3.34
C SER A 183 -1.37 -9.06 3.40
N PRO A 184 -2.69 -9.17 3.21
CA PRO A 184 -3.60 -8.02 3.21
C PRO A 184 -3.60 -7.21 4.50
N ASP A 185 -3.31 -7.86 5.63
CA ASP A 185 -3.19 -7.23 6.95
C ASP A 185 -1.77 -6.73 7.26
N GLY A 186 -0.81 -6.94 6.35
CA GLY A 186 0.60 -6.58 6.50
C GLY A 186 1.37 -7.35 7.56
N SER A 187 0.78 -8.41 8.14
CA SER A 187 1.41 -9.18 9.22
C SER A 187 2.40 -10.23 8.74
N GLN A 188 2.35 -10.60 7.45
CA GLN A 188 3.15 -11.66 6.85
C GLN A 188 3.69 -11.24 5.48
N VAL A 189 4.80 -11.85 5.09
CA VAL A 189 5.39 -11.74 3.75
C VAL A 189 5.51 -13.14 3.15
N ALA A 190 4.98 -13.33 1.95
CA ALA A 190 5.34 -14.43 1.08
C ALA A 190 6.52 -14.03 0.21
N PHE A 191 7.49 -14.90 0.01
CA PHE A 191 8.68 -14.63 -0.79
C PHE A 191 9.24 -15.92 -1.38
N VAL A 192 10.05 -15.78 -2.41
CA VAL A 192 10.79 -16.89 -3.02
C VAL A 192 12.14 -16.98 -2.34
N TRP A 193 12.54 -18.19 -1.93
CA TRP A 193 13.87 -18.44 -1.37
C TRP A 193 14.49 -19.71 -1.94
N SER A 194 15.80 -19.65 -2.24
CA SER A 194 16.55 -20.78 -2.80
C SER A 194 17.24 -21.69 -1.78
N GLY A 195 17.18 -21.35 -0.49
CA GLY A 195 18.02 -21.98 0.52
C GLY A 195 19.52 -21.67 0.37
N ALA A 196 20.31 -22.14 1.33
CA ALA A 196 21.77 -21.96 1.37
C ALA A 196 22.50 -22.74 0.26
N THR A 197 21.90 -23.82 -0.27
CA THR A 197 22.41 -24.57 -1.42
C THR A 197 21.45 -24.39 -2.60
N PRO A 198 21.88 -23.83 -3.75
CA PRO A 198 20.98 -23.35 -4.78
C PRO A 198 20.51 -24.50 -5.69
N THR A 199 19.63 -25.35 -5.19
CA THR A 199 19.08 -26.48 -5.96
C THR A 199 17.65 -26.22 -6.42
N GLN A 200 16.88 -25.38 -5.72
CA GLN A 200 15.44 -25.18 -5.98
C GLN A 200 14.99 -23.80 -5.47
N GLN A 201 13.95 -23.22 -6.08
CA GLN A 201 13.28 -22.01 -5.55
C GLN A 201 11.86 -22.40 -5.13
N ASP A 202 11.52 -22.15 -3.86
CA ASP A 202 10.21 -22.45 -3.29
C ASP A 202 9.59 -21.18 -2.69
N ILE A 203 8.28 -21.27 -2.43
CA ILE A 203 7.55 -20.21 -1.75
C ILE A 203 7.63 -20.42 -0.24
N TYR A 204 8.03 -19.36 0.46
CA TYR A 204 8.08 -19.29 1.91
C TYR A 204 7.17 -18.17 2.41
N VAL A 205 6.67 -18.32 3.63
CA VAL A 205 5.92 -17.29 4.35
C VAL A 205 6.58 -17.01 5.69
N LYS A 206 6.72 -15.73 6.03
CA LYS A 206 7.29 -15.28 7.29
C LYS A 206 6.41 -14.20 7.93
N LEU A 207 6.30 -14.21 9.25
CA LEU A 207 5.74 -13.09 10.00
C LEU A 207 6.63 -11.85 9.88
N VAL A 208 6.01 -10.69 9.79
CA VAL A 208 6.72 -9.41 9.83
C VAL A 208 7.22 -9.18 11.25
N GLY A 209 8.51 -9.44 11.47
CA GLY A 209 9.15 -9.39 12.79
C GLY A 209 10.07 -10.59 13.05
N PRO A 210 10.37 -10.89 14.32
CA PRO A 210 11.19 -12.04 14.68
C PRO A 210 10.45 -13.35 14.40
N GLY A 211 11.15 -14.33 13.82
CA GLY A 211 10.59 -15.64 13.49
C GLY A 211 11.29 -16.27 12.28
N GLU A 212 11.22 -17.59 12.20
CA GLU A 212 11.71 -18.35 11.04
C GLU A 212 10.63 -18.44 9.95
N PRO A 213 11.02 -18.52 8.66
CA PRO A 213 10.06 -18.66 7.58
C PRO A 213 9.55 -20.10 7.50
N VAL A 214 8.27 -20.25 7.16
CA VAL A 214 7.63 -21.53 6.89
C VAL A 214 7.67 -21.79 5.39
N ARG A 215 8.21 -22.94 4.97
CA ARG A 215 8.18 -23.39 3.58
C ARG A 215 6.77 -23.84 3.20
N LEU A 216 6.19 -23.28 2.16
CA LEU A 216 4.86 -23.64 1.67
C LEU A 216 4.88 -24.63 0.51
N THR A 217 5.87 -24.56 -0.38
CA THR A 217 5.96 -25.46 -1.54
C THR A 217 7.20 -26.34 -1.47
N THR A 218 7.10 -27.56 -2.02
CA THR A 218 8.18 -28.56 -1.99
C THR A 218 8.39 -29.28 -3.33
N HIS A 219 7.68 -28.84 -4.38
CA HIS A 219 7.71 -29.49 -5.68
C HIS A 219 9.05 -29.25 -6.40
N PRO A 220 9.67 -30.25 -7.06
CA PRO A 220 11.02 -30.13 -7.63
C PRO A 220 11.18 -29.07 -8.73
N ALA A 221 10.07 -28.56 -9.26
CA ALA A 221 10.08 -27.48 -10.23
C ALA A 221 10.12 -26.11 -9.55
N ARG A 222 10.72 -25.13 -10.20
CA ARG A 222 10.90 -23.77 -9.67
C ARG A 222 9.56 -23.07 -9.47
N ASP A 223 9.31 -22.57 -8.27
CA ASP A 223 8.17 -21.71 -7.95
C ASP A 223 8.60 -20.23 -7.87
N ASP A 224 7.73 -19.32 -8.31
CA ASP A 224 8.03 -17.88 -8.42
C ASP A 224 6.75 -17.02 -8.33
N SER A 225 6.92 -15.70 -8.16
CA SER A 225 5.87 -14.67 -8.19
C SER A 225 4.68 -14.96 -7.27
N PRO A 226 4.90 -15.15 -5.95
CA PRO A 226 3.80 -15.32 -5.01
C PRO A 226 2.96 -14.03 -4.93
N ALA A 227 1.65 -14.19 -4.83
CA ALA A 227 0.68 -13.10 -4.68
C ALA A 227 -0.40 -13.50 -3.68
N TRP A 228 -0.46 -12.79 -2.56
CA TRP A 228 -1.50 -12.99 -1.55
C TRP A 228 -2.88 -12.61 -2.08
N SER A 229 -3.85 -13.48 -1.84
CA SER A 229 -5.27 -13.17 -2.06
C SER A 229 -5.72 -12.03 -1.14
N PRO A 230 -6.64 -11.16 -1.58
CA PRO A 230 -7.11 -10.03 -0.77
C PRO A 230 -7.83 -10.43 0.51
N ASP A 231 -8.40 -11.65 0.55
CA ASP A 231 -9.06 -12.22 1.72
C ASP A 231 -8.07 -12.90 2.70
N GLY A 232 -6.79 -13.03 2.32
CA GLY A 232 -5.76 -13.66 3.13
C GLY A 232 -5.83 -15.18 3.21
N GLN A 233 -6.69 -15.84 2.42
CA GLN A 233 -6.91 -17.28 2.57
C GLN A 233 -5.97 -18.13 1.71
N SER A 234 -5.51 -17.56 0.59
CA SER A 234 -4.69 -18.26 -0.41
C SER A 234 -3.52 -17.41 -0.91
N ILE A 235 -2.49 -18.08 -1.41
CA ILE A 235 -1.39 -17.48 -2.16
C ILE A 235 -1.43 -18.05 -3.57
N ALA A 236 -1.46 -17.17 -4.56
CA ALA A 236 -1.27 -17.56 -5.96
C ALA A 236 0.21 -17.53 -6.30
N PHE A 237 0.68 -18.44 -7.14
CA PHE A 237 2.08 -18.49 -7.56
C PHE A 237 2.22 -19.12 -8.95
N LEU A 238 3.41 -18.97 -9.52
CA LEU A 238 3.78 -19.58 -10.80
C LEU A 238 4.73 -20.74 -10.56
N ARG A 239 4.45 -21.88 -11.19
CA ARG A 239 5.38 -23.00 -11.26
C ARG A 239 5.89 -23.16 -12.68
N TRP A 240 7.20 -23.17 -12.83
CA TRP A 240 7.85 -23.32 -14.13
C TRP A 240 7.90 -24.77 -14.56
N THR A 241 7.64 -25.02 -15.84
CA THR A 241 7.79 -26.37 -16.40
C THR A 241 9.27 -26.74 -16.44
N ALA A 242 9.64 -27.90 -15.89
CA ALA A 242 11.04 -28.33 -15.87
C ALA A 242 11.62 -28.43 -17.29
N GLY A 243 12.77 -27.81 -17.52
CA GLY A 243 13.44 -27.77 -18.83
C GLY A 243 12.83 -26.80 -19.85
N ASN A 244 11.86 -25.97 -19.45
CA ASN A 244 11.24 -24.95 -20.30
C ASN A 244 11.22 -23.60 -19.56
N ASP A 245 11.63 -22.54 -20.23
CA ASP A 245 11.74 -21.18 -19.69
C ASP A 245 10.61 -20.25 -20.18
N THR A 246 9.49 -20.81 -20.58
CA THR A 246 8.33 -20.06 -21.07
C THR A 246 7.01 -20.57 -20.50
N ASP A 247 6.88 -21.87 -20.28
CA ASP A 247 5.62 -22.47 -19.85
C ASP A 247 5.53 -22.55 -18.33
N VAL A 248 4.44 -22.00 -17.81
CA VAL A 248 4.15 -21.96 -16.38
C VAL A 248 2.74 -22.46 -16.10
N ASP A 249 2.60 -23.13 -14.96
CA ASP A 249 1.33 -23.36 -14.32
C ASP A 249 1.05 -22.23 -13.34
N VAL A 250 -0.19 -21.74 -13.32
CA VAL A 250 -0.69 -20.81 -12.31
C VAL A 250 -1.39 -21.64 -11.25
N LEU A 251 -0.95 -21.54 -10.00
CA LEU A 251 -1.45 -22.33 -8.89
C LEU A 251 -1.93 -21.47 -7.74
N LEU A 252 -2.76 -22.07 -6.90
CA LEU A 252 -3.19 -21.56 -5.60
C LEU A 252 -2.81 -22.55 -4.51
N ILE A 253 -2.31 -22.04 -3.40
CA ILE A 253 -2.07 -22.81 -2.17
C ILE A 253 -2.72 -22.08 -0.99
N PRO A 254 -3.34 -22.81 -0.02
CA PRO A 254 -3.82 -22.18 1.21
C PRO A 254 -2.68 -21.48 1.94
N ALA A 255 -2.92 -20.26 2.42
CA ALA A 255 -1.89 -19.44 3.05
C ALA A 255 -1.34 -20.06 4.36
N LEU A 256 -2.14 -20.92 5.01
CA LEU A 256 -1.75 -21.66 6.21
C LEU A 256 -0.88 -22.90 5.91
N GLY A 257 -0.63 -23.23 4.64
CA GLY A 257 0.16 -24.40 4.23
C GLY A 257 -0.46 -25.77 4.55
N ASN A 258 -1.71 -25.80 5.03
CA ASN A 258 -2.38 -27.01 5.51
C ASN A 258 -3.28 -27.69 4.46
N GLY A 259 -3.20 -27.29 3.19
CA GLY A 259 -4.02 -27.86 2.13
C GLY A 259 -3.28 -28.01 0.81
N ALA A 260 -3.95 -28.67 -0.13
CA ALA A 260 -3.35 -29.04 -1.41
C ALA A 260 -3.22 -27.84 -2.36
N GLU A 261 -2.16 -27.86 -3.16
CA GLU A 261 -2.01 -26.98 -4.31
C GLU A 261 -3.10 -27.26 -5.35
N ARG A 262 -3.68 -26.20 -5.89
CA ARG A 262 -4.69 -26.26 -6.96
C ARG A 262 -4.21 -25.47 -8.17
N ARG A 263 -4.01 -26.15 -9.29
CA ARG A 263 -3.75 -25.49 -10.57
C ARG A 263 -5.03 -24.83 -11.10
N ILE A 264 -4.92 -23.57 -11.52
CA ILE A 264 -6.04 -22.80 -12.09
C ILE A 264 -5.92 -22.64 -13.61
N ALA A 265 -4.69 -22.56 -14.14
CA ALA A 265 -4.43 -22.42 -15.57
C ALA A 265 -3.00 -22.87 -15.91
N SER A 266 -2.78 -23.19 -17.18
CA SER A 266 -1.45 -23.34 -17.78
C SER A 266 -1.31 -22.27 -18.87
N THR A 267 -0.18 -21.57 -18.89
CA THR A 267 0.03 -20.47 -19.85
C THR A 267 1.50 -20.29 -20.15
N THR A 268 1.79 -19.55 -21.21
CA THR A 268 3.15 -19.20 -21.58
C THR A 268 3.43 -17.76 -21.14
N VAL A 269 4.47 -17.57 -20.35
CA VAL A 269 5.04 -16.27 -20.02
C VAL A 269 6.31 -16.08 -20.85
N ARG A 270 6.66 -14.84 -21.17
CA ARG A 270 7.93 -14.60 -21.86
C ARG A 270 9.07 -14.57 -20.85
N PRO A 271 10.18 -15.27 -21.12
CA PRO A 271 11.37 -15.18 -20.29
C PRO A 271 11.89 -13.76 -20.38
N THR A 272 11.81 -13.07 -19.24
CA THR A 272 12.52 -11.81 -19.04
C THR A 272 13.63 -12.12 -18.05
N SER A 273 14.81 -11.56 -18.29
CA SER A 273 16.04 -11.86 -17.53
C SER A 273 16.02 -11.41 -16.07
N ARG A 274 14.88 -11.00 -15.51
CA ARG A 274 14.80 -10.28 -14.24
C ARG A 274 13.55 -10.63 -13.42
N HIS A 275 13.73 -10.66 -12.11
CA HIS A 275 12.77 -10.96 -11.05
C HIS A 275 11.64 -9.92 -11.05
N ILE A 276 10.53 -10.27 -11.68
CA ILE A 276 9.39 -9.38 -11.85
C ILE A 276 8.16 -10.07 -11.29
N SER A 277 7.39 -9.38 -10.46
CA SER A 277 6.06 -9.80 -10.04
C SER A 277 5.15 -9.90 -11.28
N ARG A 278 4.93 -11.12 -11.76
CA ARG A 278 4.11 -11.39 -12.95
C ARG A 278 2.64 -11.58 -12.65
N LEU A 279 2.30 -11.66 -11.37
CA LEU A 279 1.01 -12.09 -10.86
C LEU A 279 0.52 -11.08 -9.81
N ALA A 280 -0.73 -10.66 -9.90
CA ALA A 280 -1.35 -9.79 -8.91
C ALA A 280 -2.85 -10.05 -8.82
N TRP A 281 -3.40 -10.05 -7.61
CA TRP A 281 -4.85 -10.15 -7.40
C TRP A 281 -5.52 -8.80 -7.65
N THR A 282 -6.74 -8.85 -8.19
CA THR A 282 -7.61 -7.68 -8.10
C THR A 282 -8.04 -7.48 -6.65
N PRO A 283 -8.22 -6.24 -6.18
CA PRO A 283 -8.57 -5.98 -4.77
C PRO A 283 -9.89 -6.63 -4.34
N ASP A 284 -10.81 -6.84 -5.27
CA ASP A 284 -12.08 -7.51 -5.03
C ASP A 284 -11.98 -9.05 -4.98
N GLY A 285 -10.79 -9.62 -5.22
CA GLY A 285 -10.52 -11.06 -5.20
C GLY A 285 -11.14 -11.85 -6.36
N LYS A 286 -11.81 -11.20 -7.31
CA LYS A 286 -12.52 -11.90 -8.40
C LYS A 286 -11.60 -12.36 -9.52
N TRP A 287 -10.44 -11.74 -9.67
CA TRP A 287 -9.53 -12.03 -10.77
C TRP A 287 -8.08 -12.04 -10.30
N LEU A 288 -7.30 -12.83 -11.00
CA LEU A 288 -5.85 -12.83 -10.95
C LEU A 288 -5.31 -12.27 -12.26
N ALA A 289 -4.57 -11.17 -12.19
CA ALA A 289 -3.91 -10.59 -13.34
C ALA A 289 -2.54 -11.26 -13.55
N ILE A 290 -2.26 -11.63 -14.79
CA ILE A 290 -0.98 -12.22 -15.20
C ILE A 290 -0.44 -11.58 -16.48
N ALA A 291 0.85 -11.29 -16.49
CA ALA A 291 1.59 -10.92 -17.68
C ALA A 291 1.92 -12.18 -18.51
N ALA A 292 1.12 -12.47 -19.55
CA ALA A 292 1.22 -13.73 -20.29
C ALA A 292 0.90 -13.60 -21.79
N ALA A 293 1.24 -14.64 -22.54
CA ALA A 293 0.86 -14.89 -23.92
C ALA A 293 0.24 -16.30 -24.03
N PRO A 294 -1.05 -16.48 -23.68
CA PRO A 294 -1.67 -17.81 -23.53
C PRO A 294 -1.75 -18.66 -24.81
N SER A 295 -1.49 -18.07 -25.98
CA SER A 295 -1.31 -18.83 -27.21
C SER A 295 -0.27 -18.18 -28.13
N PRO A 296 0.35 -18.93 -29.06
CA PRO A 296 1.28 -18.38 -30.06
C PRO A 296 0.65 -17.29 -30.94
N THR A 297 -0.67 -17.34 -31.11
CA THR A 297 -1.45 -16.35 -31.88
C THR A 297 -1.88 -15.15 -31.05
N GLN A 298 -1.91 -15.28 -29.72
CA GLN A 298 -2.27 -14.23 -28.80
C GLN A 298 -1.04 -13.42 -28.39
N ARG A 299 -1.11 -12.11 -28.62
CA ARG A 299 -0.04 -11.20 -28.23
C ARG A 299 0.09 -11.14 -26.72
N HIS A 300 1.34 -11.11 -26.23
CA HIS A 300 1.67 -10.86 -24.83
C HIS A 300 0.90 -9.65 -24.29
N GLY A 301 0.40 -9.73 -23.06
CA GLY A 301 -0.32 -8.64 -22.41
C GLY A 301 -0.75 -9.04 -21.01
N ILE A 302 -1.55 -8.21 -20.38
CA ILE A 302 -2.13 -8.53 -19.08
C ILE A 302 -3.44 -9.28 -19.31
N TRP A 303 -3.54 -10.46 -18.71
CA TRP A 303 -4.69 -11.35 -18.74
C TRP A 303 -5.29 -11.46 -17.36
N LEU A 304 -6.61 -11.49 -17.27
CA LEU A 304 -7.35 -11.80 -16.06
C LEU A 304 -7.78 -13.26 -16.12
N LEU A 305 -7.49 -13.99 -15.06
CA LEU A 305 -7.88 -15.38 -14.83
C LEU A 305 -8.83 -15.43 -13.64
N SER A 306 -9.94 -16.15 -13.74
CA SER A 306 -10.78 -16.39 -12.58
C SER A 306 -10.10 -17.39 -11.64
N PRO A 307 -10.22 -17.24 -10.31
CA PRO A 307 -9.61 -18.16 -9.35
C PRO A 307 -10.13 -19.60 -9.45
N ASP A 308 -11.32 -19.81 -10.02
CA ASP A 308 -11.87 -21.14 -10.29
C ASP A 308 -11.34 -21.77 -11.60
N GLY A 309 -10.55 -21.01 -12.39
CA GLY A 309 -9.96 -21.44 -13.66
C GLY A 309 -10.94 -21.51 -14.83
N ARG A 310 -12.20 -21.07 -14.65
CA ARG A 310 -13.27 -21.22 -15.66
C ARG A 310 -13.31 -20.10 -16.69
N GLU A 311 -12.85 -18.91 -16.30
CA GLU A 311 -12.93 -17.72 -17.14
C GLU A 311 -11.54 -17.08 -17.30
N GLN A 312 -11.26 -16.64 -18.52
CA GLN A 312 -10.09 -15.83 -18.81
C GLN A 312 -10.42 -14.75 -19.83
N ARG A 313 -9.87 -13.55 -19.64
CA ARG A 313 -10.01 -12.46 -20.62
C ARG A 313 -8.82 -11.53 -20.59
N ARG A 314 -8.57 -10.87 -21.72
CA ARG A 314 -7.48 -9.92 -21.86
C ARG A 314 -7.86 -8.56 -21.27
N LEU A 315 -6.98 -7.98 -20.45
CA LEU A 315 -7.13 -6.65 -19.88
C LEU A 315 -6.49 -5.58 -20.79
N THR A 316 -5.20 -5.70 -21.08
CA THR A 316 -4.48 -4.67 -21.88
C THR A 316 -4.26 -5.13 -23.32
N LYS A 317 -4.46 -4.21 -24.28
CA LYS A 317 -4.01 -4.38 -25.66
C LYS A 317 -2.52 -4.00 -25.74
N SER A 318 -1.65 -4.98 -25.97
CA SER A 318 -0.22 -4.69 -26.15
C SER A 318 0.02 -3.98 -27.49
N HIS A 319 0.82 -2.92 -27.43
CA HIS A 319 1.21 -2.07 -28.55
C HIS A 319 2.64 -2.37 -29.06
N GLY A 320 3.19 -3.55 -28.77
CA GLY A 320 4.55 -3.91 -29.18
C GLY A 320 4.68 -4.38 -30.64
N ILE A 321 5.75 -3.92 -31.31
CA ILE A 321 6.24 -4.45 -32.59
C ILE A 321 6.69 -5.91 -32.38
N THR A 322 6.38 -6.77 -33.35
CA THR A 322 6.79 -8.18 -33.42
C THR A 322 8.31 -8.34 -33.36
N GLY A 323 8.82 -9.26 -32.51
CA GLY A 323 10.19 -9.78 -32.62
C GLY A 323 11.18 -9.44 -31.49
N TYR A 324 10.86 -8.50 -30.58
CA TYR A 324 11.70 -8.21 -29.40
C TYR A 324 10.87 -8.20 -28.10
N ALA A 325 11.54 -8.35 -26.95
CA ALA A 325 11.01 -8.54 -25.59
C ALA A 325 10.13 -7.38 -25.07
N ASN A 326 9.02 -7.14 -25.76
CA ASN A 326 8.02 -6.13 -25.48
C ASN A 326 6.91 -6.79 -24.66
N GLY A 327 6.62 -6.26 -23.47
CA GLY A 327 5.64 -6.82 -22.55
C GLY A 327 5.33 -5.90 -21.38
N ASP A 328 4.12 -6.05 -20.84
CA ASP A 328 3.65 -5.44 -19.60
C ASP A 328 3.97 -6.42 -18.45
N ALA A 329 4.55 -5.96 -17.34
CA ALA A 329 4.93 -6.78 -16.19
C ALA A 329 4.96 -5.93 -14.89
N SER A 330 5.35 -6.49 -13.74
CA SER A 330 5.38 -5.80 -12.43
C SER A 330 4.02 -5.21 -12.06
N LEU A 331 3.01 -6.07 -11.99
CA LEU A 331 1.63 -5.66 -11.85
C LEU A 331 1.30 -5.25 -10.40
N ALA A 332 0.64 -4.11 -10.23
CA ALA A 332 0.10 -3.67 -8.94
C ALA A 332 -1.22 -2.91 -9.12
N PHE A 333 -2.27 -3.41 -8.47
CA PHE A 333 -3.55 -2.71 -8.44
C PHE A 333 -3.60 -1.70 -7.30
N SER A 334 -4.30 -0.59 -7.52
CA SER A 334 -4.73 0.30 -6.43
C SER A 334 -5.71 -0.43 -5.52
N THR A 335 -5.80 -0.03 -4.24
CA THR A 335 -6.70 -0.66 -3.26
C THR A 335 -8.17 -0.52 -3.66
N ASP A 336 -8.52 0.58 -4.35
CA ASP A 336 -9.86 0.79 -4.89
C ASP A 336 -10.16 0.05 -6.21
N GLY A 337 -9.14 -0.59 -6.82
CA GLY A 337 -9.23 -1.35 -8.08
C GLY A 337 -9.41 -0.48 -9.34
N ARG A 338 -9.36 0.84 -9.23
CA ARG A 338 -9.53 1.79 -10.35
C ARG A 338 -8.25 2.07 -11.12
N HIS A 339 -7.10 1.63 -10.61
CA HIS A 339 -5.82 1.81 -11.29
C HIS A 339 -5.00 0.53 -11.28
N LEU A 340 -4.28 0.30 -12.37
CA LEU A 340 -3.26 -0.75 -12.49
C LEU A 340 -1.95 -0.11 -12.91
N ALA A 341 -0.96 -0.16 -12.01
CA ALA A 341 0.41 0.17 -12.31
C ALA A 341 1.12 -1.06 -12.90
N PHE A 342 1.93 -0.85 -13.93
CA PHE A 342 2.75 -1.90 -14.53
C PHE A 342 3.95 -1.31 -15.27
N ALA A 343 5.05 -2.05 -15.30
CA ALA A 343 6.19 -1.75 -16.14
C ALA A 343 5.92 -2.19 -17.58
N ARG A 344 6.23 -1.34 -18.55
CA ARG A 344 6.10 -1.68 -19.99
C ARG A 344 7.43 -1.58 -20.69
N SER A 345 7.80 -2.66 -21.37
CA SER A 345 8.96 -2.70 -22.28
C SER A 345 8.51 -2.49 -23.72
N ARG A 346 9.08 -1.49 -24.42
CA ARG A 346 8.79 -1.17 -25.83
C ARG A 346 9.95 -1.47 -26.80
N SER A 347 11.15 -1.75 -26.31
CA SER A 347 12.30 -2.19 -27.12
C SER A 347 13.29 -3.05 -26.31
N ALA A 348 14.42 -3.48 -26.89
CA ALA A 348 15.46 -4.22 -26.17
C ALA A 348 16.11 -3.31 -25.09
N GLY A 349 15.57 -3.36 -23.88
CA GLY A 349 15.79 -2.39 -22.81
C GLY A 349 14.43 -1.86 -22.35
N VAL A 350 14.09 -2.05 -21.07
CA VAL A 350 12.85 -1.53 -20.46
C VAL A 350 13.04 0.01 -20.32
N ASP A 351 12.08 0.85 -19.91
CA ASP A 351 12.03 1.23 -18.49
C ASP A 351 11.05 2.39 -18.23
N ALA A 352 9.77 2.27 -18.61
CA ALA A 352 8.74 3.21 -18.13
C ALA A 352 7.63 2.51 -17.34
N LEU A 353 7.25 3.10 -16.22
CA LEU A 353 6.09 2.72 -15.42
C LEU A 353 4.85 3.36 -16.04
N TYR A 354 3.81 2.56 -16.21
CA TYR A 354 2.53 3.00 -16.74
C TYR A 354 1.45 2.79 -15.70
N VAL A 355 0.47 3.67 -15.71
CA VAL A 355 -0.79 3.51 -14.97
C VAL A 355 -1.93 3.44 -15.98
N GLN A 356 -2.70 2.35 -15.91
CA GLN A 356 -3.95 2.19 -16.64
C GLN A 356 -5.12 2.47 -15.69
N ALA A 357 -5.95 3.46 -16.03
CA ALA A 357 -7.23 3.64 -15.37
C ALA A 357 -8.18 2.49 -15.75
N LEU A 358 -8.96 2.06 -14.79
CA LEU A 358 -9.88 0.93 -14.87
C LEU A 358 -11.27 1.36 -14.42
N SER A 359 -12.25 0.81 -15.11
CA SER A 359 -13.67 0.89 -14.72
C SER A 359 -13.98 -0.15 -13.64
N PRO A 360 -15.10 -0.01 -12.90
CA PRO A 360 -15.49 -0.96 -11.86
C PRO A 360 -15.64 -2.41 -12.34
N ASP A 361 -15.86 -2.64 -13.63
CA ASP A 361 -15.92 -3.98 -14.24
C ASP A 361 -14.57 -4.44 -14.81
N MET A 362 -13.47 -3.81 -14.38
CA MET A 362 -12.08 -4.12 -14.75
C MET A 362 -11.82 -4.02 -16.25
N LYS A 363 -12.38 -3.00 -16.91
CA LYS A 363 -12.03 -2.65 -18.29
C LYS A 363 -11.15 -1.40 -18.33
N PRO A 364 -10.14 -1.35 -19.23
CA PRO A 364 -9.34 -0.15 -19.45
C PRO A 364 -10.21 1.06 -19.82
N VAL A 365 -10.01 2.17 -19.12
CA VAL A 365 -10.57 3.49 -19.43
C VAL A 365 -9.48 4.34 -20.04
N GLY A 366 -9.58 4.61 -21.34
CA GLY A 366 -8.55 5.33 -22.09
C GLY A 366 -7.24 4.55 -22.24
N ASP A 367 -6.21 5.23 -22.74
CA ASP A 367 -4.87 4.66 -22.90
C ASP A 367 -4.05 4.77 -21.60
N ALA A 368 -3.19 3.78 -21.35
CA ALA A 368 -2.27 3.81 -20.22
C ALA A 368 -1.30 4.98 -20.33
N VAL A 369 -1.12 5.71 -19.23
CA VAL A 369 -0.26 6.90 -19.15
C VAL A 369 1.09 6.54 -18.52
N ALA A 370 2.19 7.01 -19.09
CA ALA A 370 3.52 6.83 -18.52
C ALA A 370 3.70 7.77 -17.32
N VAL A 371 4.17 7.24 -16.20
CA VAL A 371 4.42 7.98 -14.95
C VAL A 371 5.90 8.37 -14.81
N THR A 372 6.81 7.58 -15.40
CA THR A 372 8.24 7.89 -15.45
C THR A 372 8.66 8.32 -16.86
N GLU A 373 9.64 9.23 -16.97
CA GLU A 373 10.23 9.61 -18.27
C GLU A 373 10.88 8.37 -18.93
N GLU A 374 10.55 8.12 -20.20
CA GLU A 374 11.23 7.11 -21.00
C GLU A 374 12.73 7.47 -21.06
N SER A 375 13.60 6.63 -20.50
CA SER A 375 15.04 6.92 -20.46
C SER A 375 15.56 7.16 -21.89
N PRO A 376 16.11 8.34 -22.21
CA PRO A 376 16.63 8.61 -23.54
C PRO A 376 17.79 7.65 -23.79
N ARG A 377 17.73 6.97 -24.94
CA ARG A 377 18.74 6.02 -25.39
C ARG A 377 20.15 6.62 -25.27
N ALA A 378 21.05 5.82 -24.70
CA ALA A 378 22.50 5.95 -24.77
C ALA A 378 23.15 7.07 -23.94
N SER A 379 23.29 6.83 -22.63
CA SER A 379 24.57 6.98 -21.89
C SER A 379 24.33 6.72 -20.41
N LEU A 380 25.12 5.83 -19.80
CA LEU A 380 25.22 5.56 -18.36
C LEU A 380 24.09 4.71 -17.73
N GLY A 381 24.36 3.41 -17.56
CA GLY A 381 23.68 2.51 -16.63
C GLY A 381 22.35 1.92 -17.11
N LYS A 382 22.27 0.60 -17.30
CA LYS A 382 21.00 -0.11 -17.45
C LYS A 382 20.22 0.03 -16.12
N ARG A 383 19.28 0.98 -16.04
CA ARG A 383 18.24 0.95 -15.00
C ARG A 383 17.33 -0.24 -15.29
N SER A 384 16.69 -0.77 -14.26
CA SER A 384 15.74 -1.88 -14.38
C SER A 384 14.80 -1.75 -13.21
N TRP A 385 13.50 -1.69 -13.47
CA TRP A 385 12.49 -1.60 -12.42
C TRP A 385 12.06 -2.99 -11.98
N PHE A 386 12.07 -3.23 -10.67
CA PHE A 386 11.70 -4.47 -10.02
C PHE A 386 10.59 -4.13 -9.02
N GLY A 387 9.52 -4.94 -8.97
CA GLY A 387 8.44 -4.84 -7.97
C GLY A 387 7.80 -3.45 -7.85
N VAL A 388 6.61 -3.29 -8.43
CA VAL A 388 5.81 -2.07 -8.21
C VAL A 388 4.80 -2.38 -7.11
N ALA A 389 4.60 -1.47 -6.18
CA ALA A 389 3.51 -1.52 -5.20
C ALA A 389 2.94 -0.11 -5.02
N LEU A 390 1.62 -0.01 -4.87
CA LEU A 390 0.95 1.23 -4.51
C LEU A 390 0.69 1.23 -3.00
N SER A 391 0.87 2.36 -2.35
CA SER A 391 0.50 2.52 -0.95
C SER A 391 -1.02 2.40 -0.79
N PRO A 392 -1.52 1.95 0.40
CA PRO A 392 -2.95 1.79 0.63
C PRO A 392 -3.79 3.05 0.46
N ASP A 393 -3.17 4.22 0.65
CA ASP A 393 -3.74 5.56 0.47
C ASP A 393 -3.51 6.13 -0.94
N GLU A 394 -2.90 5.35 -1.85
CA GLU A 394 -2.66 5.67 -3.25
C GLU A 394 -1.83 6.94 -3.50
N SER A 395 -1.17 7.44 -2.44
CA SER A 395 -0.34 8.65 -2.49
C SER A 395 1.10 8.35 -2.92
N THR A 396 1.48 7.07 -2.94
CA THR A 396 2.86 6.64 -3.05
C THR A 396 2.99 5.38 -3.92
N LEU A 397 3.83 5.43 -4.93
CA LEU A 397 4.30 4.30 -5.71
C LEU A 397 5.66 3.86 -5.16
N LEU A 398 5.71 2.67 -4.56
CA LEU A 398 6.95 2.01 -4.21
C LEU A 398 7.43 1.21 -5.41
N TYR A 399 8.67 1.43 -5.82
CA TYR A 399 9.30 0.59 -6.82
C TYR A 399 10.78 0.39 -6.51
N SER A 400 11.33 -0.77 -6.84
CA SER A 400 12.76 -1.01 -6.71
C SER A 400 13.50 -0.80 -8.04
N VAL A 401 14.67 -0.18 -7.99
CA VAL A 401 15.56 0.08 -9.13
C VAL A 401 16.92 -0.51 -8.85
N VAL A 402 17.45 -1.30 -9.80
CA VAL A 402 18.88 -1.66 -9.78
C VAL A 402 19.62 -0.69 -10.67
N GLU A 403 20.50 0.11 -10.07
CA GLU A 403 21.54 0.83 -10.82
C GLU A 403 22.75 -0.09 -11.06
N SER A 404 23.59 0.26 -12.04
CA SER A 404 24.65 -0.57 -12.65
C SER A 404 25.74 -1.13 -11.72
N LEU A 405 25.59 -0.98 -10.40
CA LEU A 405 26.47 -1.46 -9.35
C LEU A 405 25.81 -2.48 -8.41
N ASN A 406 24.71 -3.12 -8.81
CA ASN A 406 24.06 -4.20 -8.07
C ASN A 406 23.53 -3.78 -6.68
N ARG A 407 23.09 -2.51 -6.56
CA ARG A 407 22.41 -2.00 -5.37
C ARG A 407 20.92 -1.89 -5.66
N ASP A 408 20.10 -2.57 -4.85
CA ASP A 408 18.65 -2.40 -4.83
C ASP A 408 18.34 -1.05 -4.16
N LEU A 409 17.79 -0.11 -4.93
CA LEU A 409 17.26 1.14 -4.41
C LEU A 409 15.73 1.03 -4.38
N MET A 410 15.12 1.04 -3.20
CA MET A 410 13.70 1.32 -3.07
C MET A 410 13.50 2.83 -3.28
N LEU A 411 12.72 3.18 -4.29
CA LEU A 411 12.37 4.55 -4.60
C LEU A 411 10.88 4.75 -4.39
N VAL A 412 10.56 5.91 -3.84
CA VAL A 412 9.23 6.34 -3.40
C VAL A 412 8.87 7.51 -4.30
N ASP A 413 7.90 7.34 -5.19
CA ASP A 413 7.35 8.48 -5.94
C ASP A 413 5.94 8.79 -5.49
N ARG A 414 5.63 10.07 -5.29
CA ARG A 414 4.29 10.51 -4.91
C ARG A 414 3.44 10.61 -6.17
N THR A 415 2.48 9.72 -6.31
CA THR A 415 1.45 9.81 -7.34
C THR A 415 0.63 11.08 -7.08
N ARG A 416 0.80 12.09 -7.95
CA ARG A 416 0.13 13.39 -7.82
C ARG A 416 -1.33 13.36 -8.25
#